data_AF-A0A2U3KDU3-F1
#
_entry.id   AF-A0A2U3KDU3-F1
#
_cell.length_a   1.000
_cell.length_b   1.000
_cell.length_c   1.000
_cell.angle_alpha   90.00
_cell.angle_beta   90.00
_cell.angle_gamma   90.00
#
_symmetry.space_group_name_H-M   'P 1'
#
loop_
_entity.id
_entity.type
_entity.pdbx_description
1 polymer ?
#
loop_
_entity_poly.entity_id
_entity_poly.type
_entity_poly.pdbx_seq_one_letter_code
_entity_poly.pdbx_strand_id
1 'polypeptide(L)'
;MIDRAEILRFGDEFGLEPRIVEKDYILGWVLAGIYRDPNLAGTWIFKGGTCLKKCFFETYRFSEDLDFTVTDAAQLDAAFLETRFVELSNWLYETAGIELPVDQRRFEIYENRRGGRCCEGRVGYRGPIAPRGRDLPRIKIDLTADEVVVLPAVMRPVSHVYSDAPAEGITARCYAFEEVFGEKIRALGERSRPRDLYDVINLFRNGEFHATAAVIRDIVQQKCNFKNVGFPGFEALGVFREELHAEWGNMLGHQLPALPPVDSFWDALPEFFGWLAGTRAPVVVAPYPMAAGDHVLRMPAGGFRLPGRSTSFIEVIRFAAANYLCVDLDYVDERGRRDTRTIEPYSLRRTLEGNTVLKAVRAQNRLDRTYRVDRIVGARITQQTFVPRYAVELTPIGPLAVAPAISHAAVGRRTGGQSRGPVYVYRCSVCGRQFEHESRNARLRAHKNNFGSSCHARYGQYVETRY
;
A
#
# COMPACT_ATOMS: atom_id res chain seq x y z
N MET A 1 19.36 -15.68 4.59
CA MET A 1 20.27 -14.66 4.03
C MET A 1 20.24 -14.76 2.52
N ILE A 2 19.80 -13.69 1.87
CA ILE A 2 19.83 -13.52 0.43
C ILE A 2 21.27 -13.40 -0.10
N ASP A 3 21.53 -13.84 -1.33
CA ASP A 3 22.84 -13.67 -1.97
C ASP A 3 22.93 -12.37 -2.80
N ARG A 4 24.17 -11.94 -3.09
CA ARG A 4 24.44 -10.76 -3.93
C ARG A 4 23.93 -10.94 -5.37
N ALA A 5 23.97 -12.15 -5.92
CA ALA A 5 23.58 -12.40 -7.30
C ALA A 5 22.07 -12.23 -7.50
N GLU A 6 21.27 -12.52 -6.48
CA GLU A 6 19.84 -12.33 -6.45
C GLU A 6 19.46 -10.85 -6.46
N ILE A 7 20.14 -10.01 -5.67
CA ILE A 7 19.94 -8.55 -5.71
C ILE A 7 20.26 -7.99 -7.11
N LEU A 8 21.37 -8.42 -7.72
CA LEU A 8 21.71 -8.01 -9.09
C LEU A 8 20.65 -8.45 -10.11
N ARG A 9 20.19 -9.70 -10.01
CA ARG A 9 19.15 -10.25 -10.87
C ARG A 9 17.85 -9.48 -10.75
N PHE A 10 17.44 -9.11 -9.54
CA PHE A 10 16.25 -8.27 -9.34
C PHE A 10 16.46 -6.83 -9.83
N GLY A 11 17.69 -6.30 -9.76
CA GLY A 11 18.06 -5.04 -10.41
C GLY A 11 17.81 -5.08 -11.92
N ASP A 12 18.29 -6.13 -12.58
CA ASP A 12 18.07 -6.35 -14.02
C ASP A 12 16.59 -6.59 -14.34
N GLU A 13 15.87 -7.33 -13.47
CA GLU A 13 14.45 -7.65 -13.64
C GLU A 13 13.55 -6.42 -13.52
N PHE A 14 13.82 -5.55 -12.55
CA PHE A 14 13.05 -4.32 -12.34
C PHE A 14 13.55 -3.12 -13.15
N GLY A 15 14.70 -3.25 -13.83
CA GLY A 15 15.33 -2.15 -14.57
C GLY A 15 15.83 -1.04 -13.63
N LEU A 16 16.36 -1.41 -12.48
CA LEU A 16 16.80 -0.50 -11.43
C LEU A 16 18.22 -0.78 -10.99
N GLU A 17 18.87 0.26 -10.44
CA GLU A 17 20.17 0.09 -9.85
C GLU A 17 20.12 -0.89 -8.66
N PRO A 18 21.07 -1.83 -8.53
CA PRO A 18 21.07 -2.83 -7.46
C PRO A 18 20.96 -2.25 -6.05
N ARG A 19 21.51 -1.04 -5.81
CA ARG A 19 21.41 -0.34 -4.52
C ARG A 19 19.97 0.03 -4.13
N ILE A 20 19.11 0.31 -5.10
CA ILE A 20 17.69 0.61 -4.86
C ILE A 20 16.95 -0.67 -4.47
N VAL A 21 17.28 -1.78 -5.14
CA VAL A 21 16.73 -3.11 -4.82
C VAL A 21 17.21 -3.61 -3.46
N GLU A 22 18.48 -3.43 -3.12
CA GLU A 22 19.00 -3.72 -1.78
C GLU A 22 18.25 -2.89 -0.74
N LYS A 23 18.06 -1.59 -0.97
CA LYS A 23 17.35 -0.76 -0.01
C LYS A 23 15.91 -1.24 0.19
N ASP A 24 15.19 -1.61 -0.88
CA ASP A 24 13.85 -2.23 -0.75
C ASP A 24 13.87 -3.52 0.08
N TYR A 25 14.88 -4.38 -0.13
CA TYR A 25 15.10 -5.58 0.67
C TYR A 25 15.27 -5.25 2.15
N ILE A 26 16.16 -4.32 2.49
CA ILE A 26 16.41 -3.93 3.89
C ILE A 26 15.17 -3.29 4.52
N LEU A 27 14.41 -2.46 3.79
CA LEU A 27 13.16 -1.88 4.30
C LEU A 27 12.15 -2.96 4.70
N GLY A 28 12.06 -4.07 3.94
CA GLY A 28 11.20 -5.19 4.29
C GLY A 28 11.61 -5.86 5.60
N TRP A 29 12.90 -6.12 5.79
CA TRP A 29 13.44 -6.71 7.02
C TRP A 29 13.31 -5.79 8.23
N VAL A 30 13.56 -4.48 8.07
CA VAL A 30 13.35 -3.50 9.14
C VAL A 30 11.88 -3.45 9.54
N LEU A 31 10.94 -3.50 8.58
CA LEU A 31 9.51 -3.62 8.88
C LEU A 31 9.19 -4.91 9.66
N ALA A 32 9.81 -6.04 9.29
CA ALA A 32 9.65 -7.29 10.05
C ALA A 32 10.14 -7.15 11.50
N GLY A 33 11.28 -6.49 11.70
CA GLY A 33 11.82 -6.20 13.04
C GLY A 33 10.90 -5.31 13.86
N ILE A 34 10.41 -4.21 13.28
CA ILE A 34 9.49 -3.26 13.93
C ILE A 34 8.19 -3.97 14.34
N TYR A 35 7.59 -4.75 13.45
CA TYR A 35 6.30 -5.41 13.72
C TYR A 35 6.41 -6.71 14.51
N ARG A 36 7.62 -7.22 14.70
CA ARG A 36 7.90 -8.28 15.67
C ARG A 36 8.01 -7.75 17.10
N ASP A 37 8.45 -6.50 17.28
CA ASP A 37 8.62 -5.91 18.60
C ASP A 37 7.27 -5.56 19.25
N PRO A 38 6.91 -6.18 20.40
CA PRO A 38 5.63 -5.92 21.06
C PRO A 38 5.46 -4.49 21.57
N ASN A 39 6.56 -3.74 21.74
CA ASN A 39 6.52 -2.35 22.18
C ASN A 39 6.25 -1.37 21.03
N LEU A 40 6.52 -1.76 19.79
CA LEU A 40 6.34 -0.90 18.61
C LEU A 40 5.11 -1.29 17.78
N ALA A 41 4.88 -2.59 17.61
CA ALA A 41 3.88 -3.12 16.68
C ALA A 41 2.44 -2.63 16.94
N GLY A 42 2.10 -2.38 18.21
CA GLY A 42 0.78 -1.89 18.61
C GLY A 42 0.55 -0.40 18.43
N THR A 43 1.63 0.40 18.44
CA THR A 43 1.59 1.87 18.48
C THR A 43 2.05 2.53 17.18
N TRP A 44 2.82 1.82 16.35
CA TRP A 44 3.35 2.33 15.09
C TRP A 44 2.47 1.93 13.91
N ILE A 45 1.90 2.95 13.26
CA ILE A 45 1.04 2.76 12.09
C ILE A 45 1.82 3.20 10.85
N PHE A 46 2.18 2.24 10.00
CA PHE A 46 2.94 2.47 8.78
C PHE A 46 2.13 3.22 7.72
N LYS A 47 2.77 4.19 7.06
CA LYS A 47 2.15 5.06 6.05
C LYS A 47 3.14 5.49 4.97
N GLY A 48 2.74 6.46 4.15
CA GLY A 48 3.61 7.05 3.13
C GLY A 48 3.79 6.22 1.86
N GLY A 49 4.82 6.57 1.08
CA GLY A 49 5.05 5.95 -0.25
C GLY A 49 5.50 4.50 -0.17
N THR A 50 6.34 4.18 0.82
CA THR A 50 6.83 2.80 1.03
C THR A 50 5.70 1.88 1.48
N CYS A 51 4.72 2.38 2.24
CA CYS A 51 3.52 1.65 2.58
C CYS A 51 2.69 1.27 1.34
N LEU A 52 2.49 2.21 0.41
CA LEU A 52 1.81 1.92 -0.86
C LEU A 52 2.53 0.82 -1.64
N LYS A 53 3.85 0.93 -1.80
CA LYS A 53 4.64 -0.05 -2.54
C LYS A 53 4.58 -1.44 -1.90
N LYS A 54 4.85 -1.51 -0.59
CA LYS A 54 4.98 -2.77 0.13
C LYS A 54 3.65 -3.44 0.42
N CYS A 55 2.58 -2.69 0.71
CA CYS A 55 1.32 -3.24 1.21
C CYS A 55 0.19 -3.27 0.17
N PHE A 56 0.30 -2.53 -0.94
CA PHE A 56 -0.80 -2.31 -1.88
C PHE A 56 -0.43 -2.46 -3.36
N PHE A 57 0.75 -2.01 -3.81
CA PHE A 57 1.12 -1.98 -5.24
C PHE A 57 2.61 -2.28 -5.46
N GLU A 58 2.93 -3.48 -5.92
CA GLU A 58 4.34 -3.88 -6.14
C GLU A 58 5.04 -3.06 -7.25
N THR A 59 4.29 -2.71 -8.30
CA THR A 59 4.76 -1.92 -9.45
C THR A 59 4.80 -0.42 -9.18
N TYR A 60 4.57 0.00 -7.93
CA TYR A 60 4.69 1.40 -7.53
C TYR A 60 6.16 1.83 -7.49
N ARG A 61 6.37 3.15 -7.63
CA ARG A 61 7.70 3.75 -7.58
C ARG A 61 8.43 3.37 -6.29
N PHE A 62 9.75 3.26 -6.39
CA PHE A 62 10.56 2.95 -5.22
C PHE A 62 10.58 4.15 -4.27
N SER A 63 10.51 3.84 -2.99
CA SER A 63 10.56 4.80 -1.91
C SER A 63 11.56 4.28 -0.89
N GLU A 64 12.31 5.21 -0.32
CA GLU A 64 13.51 4.93 0.46
C GLU A 64 13.34 5.16 1.96
N ASP A 65 12.20 5.73 2.35
CA ASP A 65 11.90 6.21 3.69
C ASP A 65 10.83 5.33 4.34
N LEU A 66 10.86 5.17 5.66
CA LEU A 66 9.78 4.55 6.43
C LEU A 66 9.05 5.61 7.23
N ASP A 67 7.80 5.88 6.86
CA ASP A 67 6.95 6.86 7.54
C ASP A 67 5.98 6.16 8.50
N PHE A 68 5.89 6.64 9.75
CA PHE A 68 4.93 6.13 10.72
C PHE A 68 4.17 7.25 11.43
N THR A 69 2.90 6.99 11.72
CA THR A 69 2.19 7.67 12.80
C THR A 69 2.33 6.83 14.06
N VAL A 70 2.80 7.45 15.15
CA VAL A 70 3.00 6.81 16.45
C VAL A 70 1.89 7.28 17.38
N THR A 71 1.05 6.35 17.84
CA THR A 71 -0.12 6.68 18.68
C THR A 71 0.26 6.94 20.15
N ASP A 72 1.45 6.54 20.56
CA ASP A 72 2.01 6.84 21.89
C ASP A 72 3.20 7.80 21.76
N ALA A 73 2.96 9.09 22.03
CA ALA A 73 3.97 10.12 21.92
C ALA A 73 5.16 9.93 22.89
N ALA A 74 5.00 9.15 23.96
CA ALA A 74 6.09 8.86 24.90
C ALA A 74 7.20 8.01 24.25
N GLN A 75 6.88 7.28 23.18
CA GLN A 75 7.85 6.48 22.42
C GLN A 75 8.76 7.33 21.51
N LEU A 76 8.42 8.60 21.29
CA LEU A 76 9.29 9.54 20.55
C LEU A 76 10.41 10.06 21.46
N ASP A 77 11.15 9.14 22.06
CA ASP A 77 12.25 9.37 22.97
C ASP A 77 13.50 8.69 22.45
N ALA A 78 14.63 9.41 22.45
CA ALA A 78 15.86 8.91 21.83
C ALA A 78 16.40 7.66 22.53
N ALA A 79 16.31 7.57 23.87
CA ALA A 79 16.81 6.42 24.62
C ALA A 79 15.92 5.19 24.42
N PHE A 80 14.60 5.38 24.39
CA PHE A 80 13.64 4.33 24.04
C PHE A 80 13.93 3.78 22.63
N LEU A 81 14.00 4.66 21.62
CA LEU A 81 14.26 4.26 20.24
C LEU A 81 15.60 3.55 20.07
N GLU A 82 16.65 4.06 20.72
CA GLU A 82 17.98 3.43 20.69
C GLU A 82 17.94 2.01 21.27
N THR A 83 17.28 1.82 22.42
CA THR A 83 17.14 0.50 23.05
C THR A 83 16.43 -0.49 22.11
N ARG A 84 15.34 -0.06 21.48
CA ARG A 84 14.58 -0.90 20.55
C ARG A 84 15.34 -1.21 19.27
N PHE A 85 16.09 -0.25 18.73
CA PHE A 85 16.88 -0.48 17.53
C PHE A 85 18.16 -1.31 17.77
N VAL A 86 18.69 -1.36 18.99
CA VAL A 86 19.71 -2.35 19.36
C VAL A 86 19.14 -3.77 19.29
N GLU A 87 17.98 -4.00 19.90
CA GLU A 87 17.30 -5.31 19.86
C GLU A 87 16.95 -5.73 18.43
N LEU A 88 16.40 -4.81 17.64
CA LEU A 88 16.11 -5.00 16.23
C LEU A 88 17.38 -5.32 15.42
N SER A 89 18.48 -4.58 15.65
CA SER A 89 19.74 -4.82 14.94
C SER A 89 20.31 -6.21 15.23
N ASN A 90 20.26 -6.68 16.48
CA ASN A 90 20.75 -8.01 16.84
C ASN A 90 19.93 -9.09 16.14
N TRP A 91 18.60 -8.95 16.16
CA TRP A 91 17.70 -9.89 15.51
C TRP A 91 17.90 -9.93 13.99
N LEU A 92 18.08 -8.77 13.35
CA LEU A 92 18.36 -8.67 11.92
C LEU A 92 19.68 -9.33 11.53
N TYR A 93 20.72 -9.17 12.35
CA TYR A 93 22.00 -9.81 12.13
C TYR A 93 21.88 -11.34 12.19
N GLU A 94 21.23 -11.87 13.23
CA GLU A 94 21.03 -13.31 13.41
C GLU A 94 20.17 -13.94 12.32
N THR A 95 19.11 -13.24 11.88
CA THR A 95 18.11 -13.79 10.97
C THR A 95 18.51 -13.63 9.49
N ALA A 96 19.05 -12.47 9.15
CA ALA A 96 19.25 -12.05 7.75
C ALA A 96 20.69 -11.59 7.45
N GLY A 97 21.59 -11.58 8.43
CA GLY A 97 22.97 -11.10 8.25
C GLY A 97 23.06 -9.59 7.99
N ILE A 98 22.02 -8.83 8.32
CA ILE A 98 21.97 -7.38 8.11
C ILE A 98 22.52 -6.69 9.35
N GLU A 99 23.51 -5.83 9.16
CA GLU A 99 24.08 -5.02 10.25
C GLU A 99 23.49 -3.62 10.23
N LEU A 100 23.11 -3.09 11.40
CA LEU A 100 22.75 -1.69 11.60
C LEU A 100 23.74 -1.05 12.60
N PRO A 101 24.89 -0.52 12.14
CA PRO A 101 25.95 -0.05 13.03
C PRO A 101 25.50 1.06 13.98
N VAL A 102 25.83 0.90 15.25
CA VAL A 102 25.45 1.84 16.33
C VAL A 102 26.00 3.24 16.07
N ASP A 103 27.22 3.36 15.55
CA ASP A 103 27.86 4.65 15.24
C ASP A 103 27.26 5.35 14.01
N GLN A 104 26.36 4.69 13.28
CA GLN A 104 25.64 5.24 12.13
C GLN A 104 24.12 5.27 12.33
N ARG A 105 23.69 5.18 13.60
CA ARG A 105 22.29 5.32 13.99
C ARG A 105 22.11 6.62 14.76
N ARG A 106 21.13 7.42 14.36
CA ARG A 106 20.77 8.68 15.02
C ARG A 106 19.27 8.86 15.02
N PHE A 107 18.72 9.25 16.17
CA PHE A 107 17.33 9.66 16.33
C PHE A 107 17.29 11.10 16.80
N GLU A 108 16.71 11.98 15.99
CA GLU A 108 16.55 13.39 16.31
C GLU A 108 15.10 13.65 16.70
N ILE A 109 14.86 13.91 17.99
CA ILE A 109 13.54 14.28 18.50
C ILE A 109 13.36 15.79 18.37
N TYR A 110 12.23 16.20 17.80
CA TYR A 110 11.91 17.61 17.64
C TYR A 110 10.40 17.84 17.73
N GLU A 111 10.00 19.10 17.93
CA GLU A 111 8.62 19.53 17.81
C GLU A 111 8.41 20.21 16.46
N ASN A 112 7.32 19.87 15.79
CA ASN A 112 6.94 20.53 14.56
C ASN A 112 6.32 21.92 14.85
N ARG A 113 5.97 22.66 13.80
CA ARG A 113 5.42 24.02 13.91
C ARG A 113 4.11 24.13 14.71
N ARG A 114 3.40 23.02 14.93
CA ARG A 114 2.17 22.96 15.75
C ARG A 114 2.43 22.47 17.18
N GLY A 115 3.69 22.28 17.59
CA GLY A 115 4.06 21.70 18.89
C GLY A 115 3.91 20.18 18.95
N GLY A 116 3.72 19.52 17.80
CA GLY A 116 3.60 18.07 17.72
C GLY A 116 4.95 17.38 17.78
N ARG A 117 5.09 16.36 18.63
CA ARG A 117 6.33 15.59 18.77
C ARG A 117 6.59 14.72 17.53
N CYS A 118 7.81 14.80 17.03
CA CYS A 118 8.30 14.06 15.86
C CYS A 118 9.68 13.47 16.15
N CYS A 119 10.06 12.48 15.34
CA CYS A 119 11.43 11.98 15.29
C CYS A 119 11.85 11.76 13.84
N GLU A 120 13.05 12.23 13.50
CA GLU A 120 13.77 11.78 12.30
C GLU A 120 14.86 10.79 12.71
N GLY A 121 14.69 9.53 12.33
CA GLY A 121 15.68 8.47 12.45
C GLY A 121 16.51 8.34 11.19
N ARG A 122 17.83 8.24 11.33
CA ARG A 122 18.76 7.88 10.25
C ARG A 122 19.54 6.65 10.69
N VAL A 123 19.38 5.56 9.96
CA VAL A 123 19.97 4.27 10.31
C VAL A 123 20.82 3.78 9.15
N GLY A 124 22.15 3.79 9.32
CA GLY A 124 23.08 3.16 8.38
C GLY A 124 22.93 1.65 8.40
N TYR A 125 23.13 1.00 7.25
CA TYR A 125 23.04 -0.45 7.14
C TYR A 125 24.17 -1.05 6.30
N ARG A 126 24.52 -2.30 6.61
CA ARG A 126 25.34 -3.16 5.76
C ARG A 126 24.49 -4.32 5.27
N GLY A 127 24.20 -4.30 3.97
CA GLY A 127 23.49 -5.36 3.26
C GLY A 127 24.42 -6.19 2.36
N PRO A 128 23.85 -7.12 1.56
CA PRO A 128 24.59 -8.06 0.72
C PRO A 128 25.52 -7.43 -0.34
N ILE A 129 25.22 -6.21 -0.79
CA ILE A 129 26.01 -5.47 -1.79
C ILE A 129 26.64 -4.19 -1.24
N ALA A 130 26.42 -3.90 0.04
CA ALA A 130 26.83 -2.64 0.65
C ALA A 130 28.35 -2.41 0.56
N PRO A 131 28.78 -1.14 0.45
CA PRO A 131 30.20 -0.79 0.34
C PRO A 131 31.03 -1.30 1.52
N ARG A 132 32.25 -1.76 1.26
CA ARG A 132 33.22 -2.13 2.33
C ARG A 132 33.76 -0.92 3.10
N GLY A 133 33.43 0.29 2.69
CA GLY A 133 33.85 1.53 3.34
C GLY A 133 33.06 1.88 4.60
N ARG A 134 33.42 3.03 5.18
CA ARG A 134 32.76 3.59 6.37
C ARG A 134 31.46 4.34 6.04
N ASP A 135 31.34 4.93 4.86
CA ASP A 135 30.08 5.58 4.46
C ASP A 135 29.09 4.53 3.97
N LEU A 136 28.08 4.26 4.79
CA LEU A 136 27.05 3.28 4.51
C LEU A 136 25.79 3.95 3.97
N PRO A 137 25.03 3.25 3.10
CA PRO A 137 23.68 3.68 2.77
C PRO A 137 22.82 3.74 4.04
N ARG A 138 21.83 4.63 4.04
CA ARG A 138 20.99 4.92 5.21
C ARG A 138 19.52 4.76 4.87
N ILE A 139 18.77 4.26 5.83
CA ILE A 139 17.31 4.31 5.84
C ILE A 139 16.90 5.52 6.67
N LYS A 140 15.94 6.28 6.14
CA LYS A 140 15.28 7.33 6.88
C LYS A 140 14.01 6.77 7.52
N ILE A 141 13.79 7.10 8.79
CA ILE A 141 12.60 6.69 9.54
C ILE A 141 11.95 7.94 10.09
N ASP A 142 10.82 8.34 9.53
CA ASP A 142 10.10 9.53 9.96
C ASP A 142 8.92 9.11 10.85
N LEU A 143 8.95 9.55 12.11
CA LEU A 143 7.92 9.27 13.11
C LEU A 143 7.21 10.56 13.50
N THR A 144 5.88 10.52 13.57
CA THR A 144 5.09 11.65 14.08
C THR A 144 3.97 11.18 14.99
N ALA A 145 3.81 11.85 16.12
CA ALA A 145 2.65 11.69 17.00
C ALA A 145 1.57 12.77 16.76
N ASP A 146 1.78 13.64 15.76
CA ASP A 146 0.89 14.76 15.43
C ASP A 146 0.28 14.56 14.04
N GLU A 147 -0.57 13.55 13.95
CA GLU A 147 -1.36 13.22 12.77
C GLU A 147 -2.73 12.67 13.18
N VAL A 148 -3.76 13.04 12.44
CA VAL A 148 -5.09 12.43 12.59
C VAL A 148 -5.15 11.16 11.75
N VAL A 149 -5.52 10.06 12.40
CA VAL A 149 -5.81 8.78 11.76
C VAL A 149 -7.32 8.65 11.67
N VAL A 150 -7.89 8.83 10.47
CA VAL A 150 -9.34 8.92 10.27
C VAL A 150 -9.97 7.53 10.23
N LEU A 151 -9.36 6.60 9.48
CA LEU A 151 -9.78 5.21 9.43
C LEU A 151 -8.98 4.32 10.39
N PRO A 152 -9.57 3.26 10.95
CA PRO A 152 -8.83 2.27 11.72
C PRO A 152 -7.64 1.71 10.92
N ALA A 153 -6.50 1.53 11.60
CA ALA A 153 -5.35 0.87 11.00
C ALA A 153 -5.69 -0.59 10.65
N VAL A 154 -5.12 -1.07 9.55
CA VAL A 154 -5.32 -2.42 9.01
C VAL A 154 -4.03 -3.22 9.07
N MET A 155 -4.14 -4.53 9.25
CA MET A 155 -2.99 -5.43 9.09
C MET A 155 -2.89 -5.83 7.62
N ARG A 156 -1.72 -5.62 7.01
CA ARG A 156 -1.47 -5.98 5.61
C ARG A 156 -0.18 -6.81 5.49
N PRO A 157 -0.16 -7.81 4.59
CA PRO A 157 1.09 -8.43 4.16
C PRO A 157 2.01 -7.36 3.55
N VAL A 158 3.29 -7.44 3.88
CA VAL A 158 4.38 -6.63 3.32
C VAL A 158 5.03 -7.46 2.23
N SER A 159 5.03 -6.96 1.00
CA SER A 159 5.69 -7.60 -0.13
C SER A 159 7.20 -7.68 0.12
N HIS A 160 7.70 -8.92 0.11
CA HIS A 160 9.09 -9.27 0.29
C HIS A 160 9.39 -10.49 -0.59
N VAL A 161 9.74 -10.22 -1.85
CA VAL A 161 9.84 -11.23 -2.92
C VAL A 161 11.16 -12.00 -2.94
N TYR A 162 11.99 -11.79 -1.94
CA TYR A 162 13.35 -12.30 -1.85
C TYR A 162 13.38 -13.72 -1.27
N SER A 163 14.38 -14.51 -1.67
CA SER A 163 14.45 -15.94 -1.34
C SER A 163 14.50 -16.27 0.15
N ASP A 164 14.96 -15.35 0.99
CA ASP A 164 15.05 -15.52 2.44
C ASP A 164 13.88 -14.89 3.22
N ALA A 165 12.78 -14.58 2.54
CA ALA A 165 11.54 -14.17 3.19
C ALA A 165 11.18 -15.09 4.38
N PRO A 166 10.74 -14.53 5.53
CA PRO A 166 10.24 -15.33 6.65
C PRO A 166 9.14 -16.30 6.22
N ALA A 167 9.10 -17.50 6.81
CA ALA A 167 8.14 -18.54 6.43
C ALA A 167 6.67 -18.11 6.64
N GLU A 168 6.43 -17.36 7.72
CA GLU A 168 5.15 -16.73 8.05
C GLU A 168 4.85 -15.45 7.26
N GLY A 169 5.80 -15.02 6.41
CA GLY A 169 5.77 -13.75 5.72
C GLY A 169 5.99 -12.56 6.67
N ILE A 170 5.79 -11.35 6.15
CA ILE A 170 5.91 -10.12 6.92
C ILE A 170 4.54 -9.44 6.91
N THR A 171 4.10 -8.95 8.07
CA THR A 171 2.87 -8.16 8.18
C THR A 171 3.15 -6.83 8.86
N ALA A 172 2.42 -5.80 8.45
CA ALA A 172 2.51 -4.46 9.02
C ALA A 172 1.14 -3.93 9.40
N ARG A 173 1.07 -3.25 10.54
CA ARG A 173 -0.08 -2.41 10.91
C ARG A 173 0.04 -1.09 10.17
N CYS A 174 -0.75 -0.87 9.14
CA CYS A 174 -0.66 0.31 8.28
C CYS A 174 -1.97 1.06 8.15
N TYR A 175 -1.90 2.24 7.56
CA TYR A 175 -3.08 2.98 7.10
C TYR A 175 -3.90 2.13 6.13
N ALA A 176 -5.22 2.24 6.22
CA ALA A 176 -6.10 1.80 5.14
C ALA A 176 -5.73 2.52 3.84
N PHE A 177 -6.03 1.92 2.69
CA PHE A 177 -5.62 2.49 1.40
C PHE A 177 -6.15 3.92 1.23
N GLU A 178 -7.42 4.15 1.55
CA GLU A 178 -8.12 5.43 1.44
C GLU A 178 -7.46 6.51 2.32
N GLU A 179 -6.97 6.10 3.49
CA GLU A 179 -6.25 6.96 4.43
C GLU A 179 -4.93 7.44 3.83
N VAL A 180 -4.14 6.52 3.25
CA VAL A 180 -2.87 6.87 2.58
C VAL A 180 -3.14 7.74 1.36
N PHE A 181 -4.14 7.40 0.55
CA PHE A 181 -4.46 8.16 -0.65
C PHE A 181 -4.94 9.58 -0.29
N GLY A 182 -5.82 9.71 0.70
CA GLY A 182 -6.24 11.02 1.22
C GLY A 182 -5.05 11.84 1.74
N GLU A 183 -4.09 11.19 2.38
CA GLU A 183 -2.86 11.85 2.84
C GLU A 183 -2.01 12.38 1.67
N LYS A 184 -1.91 11.62 0.56
CA LYS A 184 -1.23 12.06 -0.67
C LYS A 184 -1.94 13.24 -1.34
N ILE A 185 -3.26 13.21 -1.39
CA ILE A 185 -4.07 14.30 -1.97
C ILE A 185 -3.88 15.61 -1.19
N ARG A 186 -3.92 15.55 0.15
CA ARG A 186 -3.59 16.70 1.01
C ARG A 186 -2.16 17.18 0.74
N ALA A 187 -1.18 16.27 0.71
CA ALA A 187 0.22 16.62 0.49
C ALA A 187 0.47 17.30 -0.87
N LEU A 188 -0.24 16.87 -1.92
CA LEU A 188 -0.21 17.51 -3.24
C LEU A 188 -0.67 18.97 -3.17
N GLY A 189 -1.76 19.25 -2.43
CA GLY A 189 -2.24 20.62 -2.22
C GLY A 189 -1.34 21.50 -1.38
N GLU A 190 -0.64 20.93 -0.42
CA GLU A 190 0.20 21.69 0.53
C GLU A 190 1.60 21.96 -0.03
N ARG A 191 2.22 20.98 -0.69
CA ARG A 191 3.64 21.03 -1.09
C ARG A 191 3.85 21.02 -2.60
N SER A 192 2.85 20.56 -3.36
CA SER A 192 2.86 20.49 -4.83
C SER A 192 4.16 19.94 -5.43
N ARG A 193 4.66 18.82 -4.87
CA ARG A 193 5.89 18.17 -5.34
C ARG A 193 5.60 17.17 -6.47
N PRO A 194 6.55 16.97 -7.42
CA PRO A 194 6.44 15.96 -8.48
C PRO A 194 6.02 14.57 -8.01
N ARG A 195 6.59 14.11 -6.88
CA ARG A 195 6.25 12.82 -6.27
C ARG A 195 4.79 12.75 -5.82
N ASP A 196 4.25 13.84 -5.27
CA ASP A 196 2.85 13.88 -4.83
C ASP A 196 1.90 13.87 -6.04
N LEU A 197 2.24 14.56 -7.14
CA LEU A 197 1.48 14.53 -8.39
C LEU A 197 1.49 13.13 -9.03
N TYR A 198 2.68 12.52 -9.12
CA TYR A 198 2.84 11.15 -9.59
C TYR A 198 1.98 10.20 -8.77
N ASP A 199 2.11 10.26 -7.45
CA ASP A 199 1.43 9.37 -6.51
C ASP A 199 -0.09 9.49 -6.68
N VAL A 200 -0.64 10.71 -6.67
CA VAL A 200 -2.09 10.94 -6.74
C VAL A 200 -2.69 10.41 -8.04
N ILE A 201 -2.10 10.76 -9.19
CA ILE A 201 -2.65 10.36 -10.49
C ILE A 201 -2.40 8.88 -10.78
N ASN A 202 -1.26 8.33 -10.38
CA ASN A 202 -0.99 6.90 -10.52
C ASN A 202 -1.99 6.07 -9.70
N LEU A 203 -2.27 6.48 -8.46
CA LEU A 203 -3.28 5.83 -7.62
C LEU A 203 -4.70 5.99 -8.17
N PHE A 204 -5.04 7.17 -8.70
CA PHE A 204 -6.33 7.40 -9.35
C PHE A 204 -6.55 6.48 -10.56
N ARG A 205 -5.51 6.29 -11.40
CA ARG A 205 -5.54 5.46 -12.62
C ARG A 205 -5.61 3.96 -12.35
N ASN A 206 -4.90 3.50 -11.32
CA ASN A 206 -4.75 2.07 -11.02
C ASN A 206 -5.63 1.61 -9.85
N GLY A 207 -6.41 2.54 -9.33
CA GLY A 207 -7.32 2.35 -8.23
C GLY A 207 -8.70 1.91 -8.66
N GLU A 208 -9.20 0.78 -8.15
CA GLU A 208 -10.57 0.35 -8.42
C GLU A 208 -11.56 1.10 -7.51
N PHE A 209 -11.74 2.42 -7.74
CA PHE A 209 -12.45 3.32 -6.81
C PHE A 209 -13.76 3.90 -7.32
N HIS A 210 -14.63 3.06 -7.88
CA HIS A 210 -15.92 3.52 -8.40
C HIS A 210 -16.89 3.99 -7.30
N ALA A 211 -16.70 3.58 -6.03
CA ALA A 211 -17.64 3.87 -4.93
C ALA A 211 -17.04 4.66 -3.74
N THR A 212 -15.76 5.06 -3.79
CA THR A 212 -15.02 5.51 -2.59
C THR A 212 -14.69 7.02 -2.59
N ALA A 213 -15.05 7.77 -3.64
CA ALA A 213 -14.71 9.20 -3.76
C ALA A 213 -15.19 10.03 -2.55
N ALA A 214 -16.41 9.78 -2.07
CA ALA A 214 -16.97 10.47 -0.91
C ALA A 214 -16.17 10.20 0.38
N VAL A 215 -15.70 8.96 0.56
CA VAL A 215 -14.90 8.53 1.72
C VAL A 215 -13.53 9.19 1.68
N ILE A 216 -12.87 9.15 0.52
CA ILE A 216 -11.56 9.77 0.32
C ILE A 216 -11.66 11.29 0.51
N ARG A 217 -12.70 11.93 -0.04
CA ARG A 217 -12.96 13.36 0.16
C ARG A 217 -13.14 13.71 1.65
N ASP A 218 -13.90 12.91 2.39
CA ASP A 218 -14.08 13.10 3.83
C ASP A 218 -12.76 12.98 4.60
N ILE A 219 -11.96 11.96 4.31
CA ILE A 219 -10.62 11.79 4.89
C ILE A 219 -9.72 12.99 4.59
N VAL A 220 -9.67 13.43 3.33
CA VAL A 220 -8.89 14.62 2.92
C VAL A 220 -9.36 15.84 3.70
N GLN A 221 -10.67 16.05 3.83
CA GLN A 221 -11.23 17.18 4.58
C GLN A 221 -10.84 17.14 6.06
N GLN A 222 -10.95 15.99 6.72
CA GLN A 222 -10.57 15.84 8.13
C GLN A 222 -9.06 16.07 8.33
N LYS A 223 -8.21 15.54 7.44
CA LYS A 223 -6.76 15.76 7.47
C LYS A 223 -6.38 17.22 7.19
N CYS A 224 -7.03 17.88 6.23
CA CYS A 224 -6.86 19.30 5.95
C CYS A 224 -7.23 20.16 7.18
N ASN A 225 -8.39 19.89 7.79
CA ASN A 225 -8.84 20.58 8.99
C ASN A 225 -7.86 20.42 10.15
N PHE A 226 -7.35 19.19 10.37
CA PHE A 226 -6.36 18.92 11.41
C PHE A 226 -5.05 19.68 11.20
N LYS A 227 -4.58 19.78 9.95
CA LYS A 227 -3.35 20.50 9.60
C LYS A 227 -3.56 22.01 9.43
N ASN A 228 -4.80 22.50 9.54
CA ASN A 228 -5.21 23.87 9.26
C ASN A 228 -4.80 24.35 7.85
N VAL A 229 -5.02 23.50 6.84
CA VAL A 229 -4.77 23.80 5.43
C VAL A 229 -6.06 23.73 4.63
N GLY A 230 -6.12 24.47 3.51
CA GLY A 230 -7.26 24.43 2.60
C GLY A 230 -7.44 23.06 1.95
N PHE A 231 -8.66 22.75 1.53
CA PHE A 231 -8.92 21.57 0.71
C PHE A 231 -8.25 21.76 -0.68
N PRO A 232 -7.50 20.78 -1.21
CA PRO A 232 -6.80 20.93 -2.48
C PRO A 232 -7.78 21.11 -3.65
N GLY A 233 -7.44 22.01 -4.57
CA GLY A 233 -8.20 22.25 -5.79
C GLY A 233 -7.29 22.43 -7.00
N PHE A 234 -7.79 22.06 -8.18
CA PHE A 234 -7.02 22.12 -9.43
C PHE A 234 -6.49 23.53 -9.74
N GLU A 235 -7.34 24.55 -9.62
CA GLU A 235 -6.95 25.95 -9.89
C GLU A 235 -5.78 26.40 -9.01
N ALA A 236 -5.76 25.98 -7.73
CA ALA A 236 -4.70 26.32 -6.80
C ALA A 236 -3.36 25.64 -7.14
N LEU A 237 -3.38 24.50 -7.83
CA LEU A 237 -2.16 23.83 -8.28
C LEU A 237 -1.53 24.52 -9.50
N GLY A 238 -2.31 25.28 -10.28
CA GLY A 238 -1.87 25.91 -11.53
C GLY A 238 -0.62 26.76 -11.39
N VAL A 239 -0.45 27.43 -10.24
CA VAL A 239 0.74 28.27 -9.95
C VAL A 239 2.04 27.47 -9.83
N PHE A 240 1.97 26.17 -9.56
CA PHE A 240 3.13 25.29 -9.39
C PHE A 240 3.48 24.48 -10.65
N ARG A 241 2.76 24.67 -11.76
CA ARG A 241 2.94 23.87 -12.98
C ARG A 241 4.39 23.89 -13.48
N GLU A 242 4.97 25.08 -13.62
CA GLU A 242 6.33 25.23 -14.15
C GLU A 242 7.39 24.58 -13.23
N GLU A 243 7.27 24.75 -11.91
CA GLU A 243 8.17 24.11 -10.94
C GLU A 243 8.02 22.58 -10.98
N LEU A 244 6.79 22.07 -11.08
CA LEU A 244 6.51 20.65 -11.20
C LEU A 244 7.15 20.04 -12.45
N HIS A 245 7.07 20.74 -13.58
CA HIS A 245 7.70 20.32 -14.84
C HIS A 245 9.23 20.31 -14.72
N ALA A 246 9.82 21.36 -14.15
CA ALA A 246 11.26 21.50 -13.99
C ALA A 246 11.86 20.42 -13.07
N GLU A 247 11.19 20.11 -11.96
CA GLU A 247 11.68 19.17 -10.95
C GLU A 247 11.23 17.72 -11.18
N TRP A 248 10.44 17.45 -12.23
CA TRP A 248 9.89 16.12 -12.52
C TRP A 248 10.99 15.06 -12.63
N GLY A 249 12.01 15.32 -13.45
CA GLY A 249 13.13 14.41 -13.65
C GLY A 249 14.01 14.25 -12.41
N ASN A 250 14.32 15.36 -11.74
CA ASN A 250 15.19 15.38 -10.57
C ASN A 250 14.63 14.54 -9.42
N MET A 251 13.32 14.66 -9.17
CA MET A 251 12.68 13.99 -8.03
C MET A 251 12.27 12.54 -8.28
N LEU A 252 11.98 12.15 -9.53
CA LEU A 252 11.42 10.83 -9.84
C LEU A 252 12.36 9.92 -10.65
N GLY A 253 13.33 10.46 -11.37
CA GLY A 253 14.13 9.70 -12.34
C GLY A 253 14.87 8.51 -11.77
N HIS A 254 15.32 8.57 -10.51
CA HIS A 254 16.02 7.47 -9.83
C HIS A 254 15.07 6.45 -9.16
N GLN A 255 13.77 6.75 -9.10
CA GLN A 255 12.75 5.94 -8.41
C GLN A 255 11.86 5.14 -9.38
N LEU A 256 12.01 5.40 -10.68
CA LEU A 256 11.19 4.84 -11.75
C LEU A 256 12.10 4.19 -12.81
N PRO A 257 11.70 3.04 -13.39
CA PRO A 257 12.41 2.44 -14.53
C PRO A 257 12.47 3.34 -15.77
N ALA A 258 11.44 4.16 -15.97
CA ALA A 258 11.40 5.22 -16.98
C ALA A 258 10.55 6.38 -16.48
N LEU A 259 10.89 7.60 -16.87
CA LEU A 259 10.18 8.81 -16.46
C LEU A 259 9.01 9.10 -17.44
N PRO A 260 7.74 8.95 -17.01
CA PRO A 260 6.61 9.27 -17.87
C PRO A 260 6.56 10.77 -18.19
N PRO A 261 5.94 11.18 -19.31
CA PRO A 261 5.71 12.60 -19.59
C PRO A 261 4.86 13.25 -18.51
N VAL A 262 5.32 14.38 -17.96
CA VAL A 262 4.62 15.11 -16.90
C VAL A 262 3.23 15.58 -17.33
N ASP A 263 3.06 15.98 -18.60
CA ASP A 263 1.76 16.40 -19.14
C ASP A 263 0.70 15.30 -19.03
N SER A 264 1.08 14.02 -19.17
CA SER A 264 0.16 12.89 -18.95
C SER A 264 -0.45 12.92 -17.56
N PHE A 265 0.31 13.35 -16.55
CA PHE A 265 -0.14 13.41 -15.16
C PHE A 265 -0.90 14.71 -14.90
N TRP A 266 -0.39 15.83 -15.41
CA TRP A 266 -1.03 17.13 -15.27
C TRP A 266 -2.43 17.17 -15.90
N ASP A 267 -2.57 16.66 -17.12
CA ASP A 267 -3.83 16.69 -17.88
C ASP A 267 -4.91 15.78 -17.28
N ALA A 268 -4.54 14.86 -16.38
CA ALA A 268 -5.47 14.01 -15.64
C ALA A 268 -6.07 14.70 -14.40
N LEU A 269 -5.51 15.81 -13.93
CA LEU A 269 -5.97 16.50 -12.72
C LEU A 269 -7.43 16.98 -12.81
N PRO A 270 -7.92 17.57 -13.91
CA PRO A 270 -9.32 17.99 -14.00
C PRO A 270 -10.31 16.83 -13.83
N GLU A 271 -10.00 15.67 -14.44
CA GLU A 271 -10.80 14.46 -14.26
C GLU A 271 -10.76 13.96 -12.82
N PHE A 272 -9.56 13.88 -12.24
CA PHE A 272 -9.35 13.47 -10.86
C PHE A 272 -10.12 14.34 -9.86
N PHE A 273 -10.01 15.68 -9.97
CA PHE A 273 -10.72 16.58 -9.06
C PHE A 273 -12.24 16.57 -9.28
N GLY A 274 -12.70 16.39 -10.53
CA GLY A 274 -14.13 16.18 -10.81
C GLY A 274 -14.66 14.89 -10.17
N TRP A 275 -13.88 13.81 -10.22
CA TRP A 275 -14.18 12.56 -9.53
C TRP A 275 -14.21 12.73 -8.01
N LEU A 276 -13.19 13.37 -7.43
CA LEU A 276 -13.10 13.60 -5.98
C LEU A 276 -14.26 14.48 -5.47
N ALA A 277 -14.68 15.46 -6.26
CA ALA A 277 -15.83 16.31 -5.97
C ALA A 277 -17.17 15.56 -6.10
N GLY A 278 -17.20 14.41 -6.79
CA GLY A 278 -18.43 13.70 -7.14
C GLY A 278 -19.21 14.35 -8.28
N THR A 279 -18.60 15.30 -9.01
CA THR A 279 -19.21 15.98 -10.16
C THR A 279 -18.99 15.22 -11.47
N ARG A 280 -18.02 14.30 -11.50
CA ARG A 280 -17.71 13.47 -12.66
C ARG A 280 -17.64 12.00 -12.24
N ALA A 281 -18.39 11.14 -12.92
CA ALA A 281 -18.22 9.70 -12.76
C ALA A 281 -16.87 9.28 -13.37
N PRO A 282 -16.13 8.35 -12.73
CA PRO A 282 -14.89 7.84 -13.31
C PRO A 282 -15.20 7.10 -14.62
N VAL A 283 -14.29 7.22 -15.60
CA VAL A 283 -14.46 6.53 -16.89
C VAL A 283 -14.24 5.03 -16.65
N VAL A 284 -15.33 4.27 -16.62
CA VAL A 284 -15.28 2.81 -16.50
C VAL A 284 -14.91 2.22 -17.85
N VAL A 285 -13.66 1.80 -18.00
CA VAL A 285 -13.21 1.05 -19.17
C VAL A 285 -13.59 -0.42 -19.03
N ALA A 286 -14.12 -1.02 -20.11
CA ALA A 286 -14.51 -2.41 -20.09
C ALA A 286 -13.28 -3.34 -19.88
N PRO A 287 -13.43 -4.49 -19.21
CA PRO A 287 -12.38 -5.51 -19.18
C PRO A 287 -11.94 -5.89 -20.59
N TYR A 288 -10.68 -6.29 -20.76
CA TYR A 288 -10.19 -6.69 -22.08
C TYR A 288 -10.94 -7.96 -22.53
N PRO A 289 -11.45 -8.05 -23.78
CA PRO A 289 -12.29 -9.17 -24.23
C PRO A 289 -11.69 -10.54 -23.91
N MET A 290 -12.44 -11.42 -23.25
CA MET A 290 -11.99 -12.74 -22.81
C MET A 290 -12.43 -13.83 -23.80
N ALA A 291 -11.47 -14.60 -24.32
CA ALA A 291 -11.78 -15.81 -25.07
C ALA A 291 -12.24 -16.91 -24.10
N ALA A 292 -13.12 -17.80 -24.54
CA ALA A 292 -13.62 -18.89 -23.71
C ALA A 292 -12.45 -19.75 -23.17
N GLY A 293 -12.33 -19.83 -21.85
CA GLY A 293 -11.31 -20.62 -21.15
C GLY A 293 -9.96 -19.94 -20.91
N ASP A 294 -9.74 -18.71 -21.40
CA ASP A 294 -8.59 -17.89 -20.96
C ASP A 294 -8.80 -17.46 -19.50
N HIS A 295 -7.73 -17.45 -18.70
CA HIS A 295 -7.74 -16.83 -17.37
C HIS A 295 -6.67 -15.75 -17.24
N VAL A 296 -6.99 -14.68 -16.52
CA VAL A 296 -6.07 -13.58 -16.22
C VAL A 296 -4.98 -14.08 -15.28
N LEU A 297 -3.73 -13.86 -15.64
CA LEU A 297 -2.56 -14.20 -14.83
C LEU A 297 -2.16 -12.99 -13.99
N ARG A 298 -2.37 -13.10 -12.69
CA ARG A 298 -1.86 -12.16 -11.68
C ARG A 298 -0.76 -12.86 -10.88
N MET A 299 0.46 -12.41 -11.06
CA MET A 299 1.65 -12.98 -10.41
C MET A 299 2.42 -11.85 -9.73
N PRO A 300 3.07 -12.10 -8.58
CA PRO A 300 3.93 -11.11 -7.94
C PRO A 300 4.99 -10.55 -8.89
N ALA A 301 5.49 -9.36 -8.61
CA ALA A 301 6.62 -8.75 -9.28
C ALA A 301 7.83 -9.70 -9.21
N GLY A 302 8.43 -9.99 -10.37
CA GLY A 302 9.51 -10.98 -10.49
C GLY A 302 9.08 -12.44 -10.26
N GLY A 303 7.79 -12.73 -10.12
CA GLY A 303 7.30 -14.11 -10.00
C GLY A 303 7.22 -14.85 -11.35
N PHE A 304 7.21 -14.12 -12.47
CA PHE A 304 7.14 -14.74 -13.79
C PHE A 304 8.49 -15.31 -14.20
N ARG A 305 8.50 -16.56 -14.68
CA ARG A 305 9.72 -17.28 -15.07
C ARG A 305 9.48 -18.05 -16.36
N LEU A 306 10.46 -17.99 -17.26
CA LEU A 306 10.57 -18.88 -18.42
C LEU A 306 11.86 -19.69 -18.28
N PRO A 307 11.83 -21.02 -18.49
CA PRO A 307 13.03 -21.84 -18.40
C PRO A 307 14.16 -21.31 -19.29
N GLY A 308 15.33 -21.05 -18.70
CA GLY A 308 16.53 -20.61 -19.41
C GLY A 308 16.46 -19.21 -20.02
N ARG A 309 15.47 -18.37 -19.68
CA ARG A 309 15.31 -17.03 -20.26
C ARG A 309 15.02 -15.96 -19.21
N SER A 310 15.63 -14.79 -19.38
CA SER A 310 15.27 -13.60 -18.62
C SER A 310 13.85 -13.13 -18.98
N THR A 311 13.11 -12.70 -17.97
CA THR A 311 11.72 -12.22 -18.07
C THR A 311 11.56 -10.77 -17.61
N SER A 312 12.66 -10.01 -17.52
CA SER A 312 12.66 -8.60 -17.10
C SER A 312 11.69 -7.73 -17.92
N PHE A 313 11.47 -8.08 -19.19
CA PHE A 313 10.52 -7.41 -20.06
C PHE A 313 9.06 -7.42 -19.53
N ILE A 314 8.69 -8.36 -18.65
CA ILE A 314 7.36 -8.37 -18.02
C ILE A 314 7.18 -7.18 -17.08
N GLU A 315 8.17 -6.87 -16.26
CA GLU A 315 8.09 -5.73 -15.33
C GLU A 315 8.15 -4.40 -16.08
N VAL A 316 8.91 -4.34 -17.18
CA VAL A 316 8.87 -3.23 -18.14
C VAL A 316 7.46 -3.00 -18.68
N ILE A 317 6.78 -4.08 -19.11
CA ILE A 317 5.41 -4.02 -19.63
C ILE A 317 4.41 -3.61 -18.55
N ARG A 318 4.53 -4.18 -17.34
CA ARG A 318 3.65 -3.85 -16.20
C ARG A 318 3.80 -2.38 -15.79
N PHE A 319 5.03 -1.89 -15.68
CA PHE A 319 5.31 -0.49 -15.38
C PHE A 319 4.70 0.44 -16.44
N ALA A 320 4.94 0.14 -17.72
CA ALA A 320 4.38 0.94 -18.81
C ALA A 320 2.85 0.96 -18.78
N ALA A 321 2.22 -0.21 -18.57
CA ALA A 321 0.78 -0.33 -18.46
C ALA A 321 0.21 0.50 -17.29
N ALA A 322 0.82 0.44 -16.11
CA ALA A 322 0.39 1.19 -14.92
C ALA A 322 0.56 2.71 -15.09
N ASN A 323 1.42 3.16 -16.00
CA ASN A 323 1.64 4.57 -16.30
C ASN A 323 1.01 5.03 -17.64
N TYR A 324 0.23 4.17 -18.28
CA TYR A 324 -0.38 4.38 -19.60
C TYR A 324 0.63 4.79 -20.69
N LEU A 325 1.77 4.10 -20.72
CA LEU A 325 2.82 4.24 -21.72
C LEU A 325 2.78 3.08 -22.71
N CYS A 326 3.01 3.39 -23.98
CA CYS A 326 3.23 2.41 -25.01
C CYS A 326 4.58 1.71 -24.82
N VAL A 327 4.66 0.46 -25.28
CA VAL A 327 5.86 -0.38 -25.24
C VAL A 327 6.26 -0.77 -26.64
N ASP A 328 7.53 -0.61 -26.97
CA ASP A 328 8.12 -1.25 -28.14
C ASP A 328 8.47 -2.70 -27.79
N LEU A 329 7.74 -3.63 -28.39
CA LEU A 329 7.89 -5.06 -28.19
C LEU A 329 8.74 -5.66 -29.31
N ASP A 330 9.91 -6.16 -28.96
CA ASP A 330 10.77 -6.94 -29.86
C ASP A 330 10.28 -8.39 -29.88
N TYR A 331 9.74 -8.82 -31.01
CA TYR A 331 8.93 -10.04 -31.10
C TYR A 331 9.29 -10.89 -32.29
N VAL A 332 9.34 -12.21 -32.09
CA VAL A 332 9.54 -13.20 -33.15
C VAL A 332 8.20 -13.86 -33.48
N ASP A 333 7.73 -13.75 -34.72
CA ASP A 333 6.49 -14.40 -35.14
C ASP A 333 6.63 -15.91 -35.37
N GLU A 334 5.52 -16.57 -35.71
CA GLU A 334 5.46 -18.01 -35.97
C GLU A 334 6.32 -18.47 -37.14
N ARG A 335 6.63 -17.55 -38.05
CA ARG A 335 7.47 -17.78 -39.23
C ARG A 335 8.94 -17.46 -38.94
N GLY A 336 9.30 -17.16 -37.67
CA GLY A 336 10.65 -16.81 -37.26
C GLY A 336 11.07 -15.39 -37.62
N ARG A 337 10.15 -14.53 -38.08
CA ARG A 337 10.49 -13.14 -38.42
C ARG A 337 10.49 -12.27 -37.16
N ARG A 338 11.57 -11.53 -36.96
CA ARG A 338 11.73 -10.60 -35.85
C ARG A 338 11.35 -9.18 -36.30
N ASP A 339 10.43 -8.56 -35.57
CA ASP A 339 10.03 -7.16 -35.77
C ASP A 339 9.75 -6.45 -34.44
N THR A 340 9.84 -5.13 -34.44
CA THR A 340 9.47 -4.29 -33.29
C THR A 340 8.04 -3.79 -33.46
N ARG A 341 7.24 -3.91 -32.41
CA ARG A 341 5.81 -3.57 -32.42
C ARG A 341 5.50 -2.62 -31.27
N THR A 342 5.07 -1.40 -31.56
CA THR A 342 4.60 -0.47 -30.53
C THR A 342 3.18 -0.84 -30.10
N ILE A 343 3.00 -1.13 -28.82
CA ILE A 343 1.75 -1.66 -28.26
C ILE A 343 1.30 -0.90 -27.00
N GLU A 344 0.00 -0.92 -26.78
CA GLU A 344 -0.67 -0.56 -25.53
C GLU A 344 -0.93 -1.87 -24.76
N PRO A 345 -0.19 -2.14 -23.67
CA PRO A 345 -0.33 -3.39 -22.93
C PRO A 345 -1.53 -3.37 -21.97
N TYR A 346 -2.35 -4.42 -21.97
CA TYR A 346 -3.57 -4.49 -21.14
C TYR A 346 -3.64 -5.68 -20.20
N SER A 347 -3.33 -6.91 -20.63
CA SER A 347 -3.58 -8.09 -19.80
C SER A 347 -2.61 -9.24 -20.09
N LEU A 348 -2.17 -9.94 -19.04
CA LEU A 348 -1.42 -11.18 -19.15
C LEU A 348 -2.38 -12.34 -18.90
N ARG A 349 -2.38 -13.36 -19.76
CA ARG A 349 -3.34 -14.46 -19.69
C ARG A 349 -2.69 -15.80 -19.93
N ARG A 350 -3.31 -16.85 -19.41
CA ARG A 350 -3.02 -18.24 -19.78
C ARG A 350 -4.19 -18.78 -20.56
N THR A 351 -3.90 -19.28 -21.75
CA THR A 351 -4.91 -19.91 -22.61
C THR A 351 -5.17 -21.35 -22.17
N LEU A 352 -6.24 -21.94 -22.71
CA LEU A 352 -6.58 -23.35 -22.51
C LEU A 352 -5.44 -24.31 -22.87
N GLU A 353 -4.62 -23.96 -23.87
CA GLU A 353 -3.46 -24.74 -24.31
C GLU A 353 -2.26 -24.62 -23.36
N GLY A 354 -2.41 -23.94 -22.21
CA GLY A 354 -1.34 -23.70 -21.25
C GLY A 354 -0.41 -22.55 -21.64
N ASN A 355 -0.72 -21.85 -22.73
CA ASN A 355 0.12 -20.83 -23.33
C ASN A 355 -0.03 -19.49 -22.59
N THR A 356 1.08 -18.90 -22.12
CA THR A 356 1.05 -17.51 -21.61
C THR A 356 1.07 -16.50 -22.76
N VAL A 357 0.13 -15.56 -22.74
CA VAL A 357 -0.05 -14.55 -23.77
C VAL A 357 -0.27 -13.15 -23.20
N LEU A 358 0.27 -12.14 -23.88
CA LEU A 358 0.03 -10.73 -23.63
C LEU A 358 -1.07 -10.23 -24.58
N LYS A 359 -2.14 -9.69 -24.01
CA LYS A 359 -3.21 -8.98 -24.71
C LYS A 359 -2.87 -7.50 -24.77
N ALA A 360 -2.92 -6.94 -25.97
CA ALA A 360 -2.49 -5.57 -26.22
C ALA A 360 -3.18 -4.99 -27.47
N VAL A 361 -3.17 -3.66 -27.60
CA VAL A 361 -3.62 -2.95 -28.80
C VAL A 361 -2.40 -2.42 -29.55
N ARG A 362 -2.33 -2.53 -30.88
CA ARG A 362 -1.23 -1.92 -31.65
C ARG A 362 -1.44 -0.41 -31.76
N ALA A 363 -0.40 0.36 -31.44
CA ALA A 363 -0.49 1.82 -31.44
C ALA A 363 -0.77 2.40 -32.84
N GLN A 364 -0.20 1.81 -33.90
CA GLN A 364 -0.29 2.35 -35.27
C GLN A 364 -1.68 2.20 -35.91
N ASN A 365 -2.38 1.11 -35.64
CA ASN A 365 -3.65 0.78 -36.33
C ASN A 365 -4.79 0.46 -35.37
N ARG A 366 -4.57 0.59 -34.05
CA ARG A 366 -5.56 0.40 -32.99
C ARG A 366 -6.23 -0.99 -32.99
N LEU A 367 -5.59 -1.98 -33.61
CA LEU A 367 -6.11 -3.34 -33.65
C LEU A 367 -5.68 -4.14 -32.42
N ASP A 368 -6.62 -4.90 -31.89
CA ASP A 368 -6.41 -5.86 -30.81
C ASP A 368 -5.44 -6.97 -31.28
N ARG A 369 -4.49 -7.33 -30.42
CA ARG A 369 -3.45 -8.32 -30.69
C ARG A 369 -3.18 -9.19 -29.47
N THR A 370 -2.74 -10.41 -29.75
CA THR A 370 -2.28 -11.38 -28.76
C THR A 370 -0.84 -11.76 -29.10
N TYR A 371 0.05 -11.67 -28.13
CA TYR A 371 1.48 -11.99 -28.28
C TYR A 371 1.84 -13.14 -27.35
N ARG A 372 2.49 -14.17 -27.88
CA ARG A 372 3.02 -15.29 -27.10
C ARG A 372 4.23 -14.83 -26.30
N VAL A 373 4.19 -14.97 -24.97
CA VAL A 373 5.21 -14.37 -24.09
C VAL A 373 6.58 -15.03 -24.26
N ASP A 374 6.61 -16.33 -24.52
CA ASP A 374 7.80 -17.09 -24.91
C ASP A 374 8.38 -16.67 -26.28
N ARG A 375 7.71 -15.81 -27.04
CA ARG A 375 8.24 -15.27 -28.30
C ARG A 375 8.66 -13.80 -28.22
N ILE A 376 8.49 -13.18 -27.06
CA ILE A 376 9.01 -11.84 -26.78
C ILE A 376 10.52 -11.98 -26.54
N VAL A 377 11.32 -11.20 -27.25
CA VAL A 377 12.77 -11.13 -27.06
C VAL A 377 13.12 -10.05 -26.05
N GLY A 378 12.41 -8.92 -26.09
CA GLY A 378 12.56 -7.82 -25.15
C GLY A 378 11.42 -6.81 -25.27
N ALA A 379 11.41 -5.85 -24.34
CA ALA A 379 10.47 -4.75 -24.33
C ALA A 379 11.20 -3.46 -23.93
N ARG A 380 10.76 -2.33 -24.49
CA ARG A 380 11.27 -1.00 -24.16
C ARG A 380 10.12 -0.03 -23.95
N ILE A 381 10.16 0.74 -22.87
CA ILE A 381 9.18 1.79 -22.58
C ILE A 381 9.39 2.94 -23.56
N THR A 382 8.30 3.49 -24.09
CA THR A 382 8.32 4.68 -24.94
C THR A 382 7.78 5.90 -24.18
N GLN A 383 8.07 7.11 -24.68
CA GLN A 383 7.42 8.34 -24.18
C GLN A 383 6.02 8.54 -24.76
N GLN A 384 5.55 7.67 -25.65
CA GLN A 384 4.21 7.74 -26.20
C GLN A 384 3.21 7.24 -25.17
N THR A 385 2.25 8.07 -24.81
CA THR A 385 1.16 7.74 -23.91
C THR A 385 -0.04 7.19 -24.69
N PHE A 386 -0.94 6.48 -24.00
CA PHE A 386 -2.23 6.08 -24.55
C PHE A 386 -3.37 6.36 -23.57
N VAL A 387 -4.58 6.54 -24.11
CA VAL A 387 -5.80 6.54 -23.31
C VAL A 387 -6.35 5.11 -23.31
N PRO A 388 -6.52 4.46 -22.15
CA PRO A 388 -6.96 3.07 -22.08
C PRO A 388 -8.31 2.86 -22.77
N ARG A 389 -8.35 1.89 -23.67
CA ARG A 389 -9.60 1.37 -24.26
C ARG A 389 -10.25 0.30 -23.38
N TYR A 390 -9.41 -0.45 -22.68
CA TYR A 390 -9.79 -1.53 -21.79
C TYR A 390 -9.18 -1.34 -20.41
N ALA A 391 -9.71 -2.03 -19.40
CA ALA A 391 -9.09 -2.09 -18.10
C ALA A 391 -7.67 -2.69 -18.20
N VAL A 392 -6.71 -2.05 -17.52
CA VAL A 392 -5.35 -2.57 -17.40
C VAL A 392 -5.33 -3.62 -16.27
N GLU A 393 -5.21 -4.89 -16.66
CA GLU A 393 -5.25 -6.08 -15.80
C GLU A 393 -3.84 -6.58 -15.45
N LEU A 394 -2.81 -5.76 -15.67
CA LEU A 394 -1.39 -6.11 -15.48
C LEU A 394 -0.88 -5.85 -14.05
N THR A 395 -1.77 -5.46 -13.13
CA THR A 395 -1.42 -5.25 -11.72
C THR A 395 -1.36 -6.59 -10.95
N PRO A 396 -0.27 -6.86 -10.19
CA PRO A 396 -0.04 -8.14 -9.53
C PRO A 396 -1.11 -8.59 -8.51
N ILE A 397 -1.73 -7.66 -7.79
CA ILE A 397 -2.51 -7.99 -6.57
C ILE A 397 -4.01 -8.16 -6.83
N GLY A 398 -4.53 -7.80 -8.00
CA GLY A 398 -5.99 -7.77 -8.18
C GLY A 398 -6.58 -6.38 -7.98
N PRO A 399 -7.91 -6.25 -8.18
CA PRO A 399 -8.71 -5.26 -7.48
C PRO A 399 -8.33 -5.20 -6.01
N LEU A 400 -7.97 -4.03 -5.49
CA LEU A 400 -7.99 -3.84 -4.04
C LEU A 400 -9.47 -3.78 -3.62
N ALA A 401 -9.95 -4.84 -2.98
CA ALA A 401 -11.30 -4.84 -2.40
C ALA A 401 -11.35 -3.81 -1.27
N VAL A 402 -12.01 -2.70 -1.52
CA VAL A 402 -12.37 -1.71 -0.51
C VAL A 402 -13.53 -2.28 0.29
N ALA A 403 -13.37 -2.42 1.60
CA ALA A 403 -14.52 -2.72 2.47
C ALA A 403 -15.51 -1.55 2.35
N PRO A 404 -16.82 -1.80 2.20
CA PRO A 404 -17.79 -0.73 2.10
C PRO A 404 -17.66 0.18 3.32
N ALA A 405 -17.35 1.45 3.07
CA ALA A 405 -17.25 2.43 4.13
C ALA A 405 -18.60 2.53 4.83
N ILE A 406 -18.62 2.23 6.12
CA ILE A 406 -19.74 2.57 6.97
C ILE A 406 -19.71 4.10 7.02
N SER A 407 -20.58 4.74 6.24
CA SER A 407 -20.77 6.18 6.29
C SER A 407 -21.18 6.51 7.73
N HIS A 408 -20.28 7.09 8.51
CA HIS A 408 -20.66 7.79 9.72
C HIS A 408 -21.38 9.06 9.26
N ALA A 409 -22.67 8.92 8.95
CA ALA A 409 -23.56 10.06 8.91
C ALA A 409 -23.38 10.82 10.22
N ALA A 410 -23.14 12.13 10.11
CA ALA A 410 -23.01 13.02 11.25
C ALA A 410 -24.28 12.93 12.12
N VAL A 411 -24.26 12.04 13.11
CA VAL A 411 -25.28 12.01 14.16
C VAL A 411 -24.86 13.06 15.16
N GLY A 412 -25.61 14.16 15.17
CA GLY A 412 -25.50 15.19 16.19
C GLY A 412 -25.41 14.55 17.57
N ARG A 413 -24.39 15.00 18.31
CA ARG A 413 -24.16 14.71 19.74
C ARG A 413 -25.48 14.52 20.50
N ARG A 414 -25.81 13.27 20.80
CA ARG A 414 -26.59 12.92 21.98
C ARG A 414 -25.70 12.06 22.86
N THR A 415 -25.34 12.63 23.99
CA THR A 415 -24.63 12.00 25.09
C THR A 415 -25.35 10.73 25.53
N GLY A 416 -24.62 9.61 25.50
CA GLY A 416 -25.14 8.30 25.92
C GLY A 416 -24.07 7.23 25.76
N GLY A 417 -22.96 7.37 26.50
CA GLY A 417 -21.93 6.33 26.56
C GLY A 417 -22.47 5.09 27.26
N GLN A 418 -22.50 3.96 26.59
CA GLN A 418 -22.60 2.64 27.23
C GLN A 418 -21.20 2.05 27.33
N SER A 419 -20.58 2.23 28.50
CA SER A 419 -19.51 1.34 28.96
C SER A 419 -20.11 -0.04 29.20
N ARG A 420 -19.63 -1.08 28.50
CA ARG A 420 -19.98 -2.47 28.86
C ARG A 420 -19.24 -2.83 30.14
N GLY A 421 -19.95 -2.75 31.27
CA GLY A 421 -19.50 -3.28 32.56
C GLY A 421 -19.68 -4.80 32.66
N PRO A 422 -19.17 -5.41 33.75
CA PRO A 422 -19.29 -6.85 33.97
C PRO A 422 -20.75 -7.32 34.02
N VAL A 423 -21.02 -8.47 33.41
CA VAL A 423 -22.33 -9.11 33.36
C VAL A 423 -22.41 -10.20 34.44
N TYR A 424 -23.41 -10.13 35.31
CA TYR A 424 -23.65 -11.07 36.40
C TYR A 424 -24.70 -12.10 36.00
N VAL A 425 -24.36 -13.38 36.05
CA VAL A 425 -25.25 -14.49 35.64
C VAL A 425 -25.96 -15.07 36.87
N TYR A 426 -27.29 -15.15 36.81
CA TYR A 426 -28.15 -15.72 37.85
C TYR A 426 -28.96 -16.90 37.32
N ARG A 427 -29.04 -17.99 38.07
CA ARG A 427 -29.80 -19.20 37.75
C ARG A 427 -31.09 -19.27 38.57
N CYS A 428 -32.22 -19.45 37.91
CA CYS A 428 -33.49 -19.72 38.56
C CYS A 428 -33.43 -21.03 39.36
N SER A 429 -33.72 -20.97 40.66
CA SER A 429 -33.67 -22.13 41.55
C SER A 429 -34.78 -23.16 41.28
N VAL A 430 -35.82 -22.80 40.53
CA VAL A 430 -36.96 -23.67 40.25
C VAL A 430 -36.85 -24.33 38.87
N CYS A 431 -36.44 -23.60 37.83
CA CYS A 431 -36.39 -24.14 36.46
C CYS A 431 -34.97 -24.25 35.87
N GLY A 432 -33.94 -23.79 36.58
CA GLY A 432 -32.55 -23.90 36.15
C GLY A 432 -32.11 -22.97 35.02
N ARG A 433 -33.01 -22.13 34.47
CA ARG A 433 -32.65 -21.13 33.44
C ARG A 433 -31.73 -20.04 33.98
N GLN A 434 -30.78 -19.61 33.16
CA GLN A 434 -29.82 -18.56 33.48
C GLN A 434 -30.25 -17.20 32.89
N PHE A 435 -29.93 -16.13 33.61
CA PHE A 435 -30.28 -14.75 33.30
C PHE A 435 -29.07 -13.86 33.52
N GLU A 436 -28.80 -12.98 32.56
CA GLU A 436 -27.65 -12.07 32.57
C GLU A 436 -28.09 -10.67 33.00
N HIS A 437 -27.42 -10.11 33.99
CA HIS A 437 -27.77 -8.82 34.59
C HIS A 437 -26.55 -7.89 34.56
N GLU A 438 -26.76 -6.62 34.22
CA GLU A 438 -25.70 -5.58 34.20
C GLU A 438 -25.29 -5.10 35.61
N SER A 439 -26.00 -5.53 36.65
CA SER A 439 -25.69 -5.27 38.06
C SER A 439 -26.03 -6.49 38.92
N ARG A 440 -25.45 -6.61 40.12
CA ARG A 440 -25.74 -7.71 41.06
C ARG A 440 -27.15 -7.61 41.62
N ASN A 441 -28.13 -8.09 40.86
CA ASN A 441 -29.53 -8.14 41.25
C ASN A 441 -30.07 -9.56 41.07
N ALA A 442 -30.52 -10.21 42.13
CA ALA A 442 -31.04 -11.58 42.07
C ALA A 442 -32.47 -11.69 41.51
N ARG A 443 -33.16 -10.58 41.20
CA ARG A 443 -34.58 -10.59 40.80
C ARG A 443 -34.75 -10.93 39.32
N LEU A 444 -35.44 -12.04 39.04
CA LEU A 444 -35.72 -12.51 37.69
C LEU A 444 -37.03 -11.94 37.17
N ARG A 445 -37.06 -11.58 35.88
CA ARG A 445 -38.33 -11.25 35.18
C ARG A 445 -39.20 -12.51 35.08
N ALA A 446 -40.52 -12.30 34.92
CA ALA A 446 -41.43 -13.41 34.63
C ALA A 446 -40.95 -14.15 33.37
N HIS A 447 -40.77 -15.46 33.49
CA HIS A 447 -40.20 -16.29 32.43
C HIS A 447 -40.90 -17.64 32.39
N LYS A 448 -40.76 -18.35 31.26
CA LYS A 448 -41.23 -19.73 31.11
C LYS A 448 -40.13 -20.70 31.52
N ASN A 449 -40.51 -21.84 32.11
CA ASN A 449 -39.61 -22.95 32.40
C ASN A 449 -39.21 -23.69 31.11
N ASN A 450 -38.35 -24.70 31.23
CA ASN A 450 -37.87 -25.48 30.08
C ASN A 450 -38.98 -26.30 29.38
N PHE A 451 -40.14 -26.46 30.01
CA PHE A 451 -41.32 -27.13 29.47
C PHE A 451 -42.36 -26.15 28.90
N GLY A 452 -42.01 -24.87 28.72
CA GLY A 452 -42.88 -23.86 28.09
C GLY A 452 -43.97 -23.28 28.98
N SER A 453 -44.08 -23.72 30.25
CA SER A 453 -45.06 -23.22 31.23
C SER A 453 -44.50 -22.03 32.01
N SER A 454 -45.37 -21.13 32.49
CA SER A 454 -44.94 -19.97 33.30
C SER A 454 -44.27 -20.40 34.59
N CYS A 455 -43.01 -20.00 34.81
CA CYS A 455 -42.29 -20.28 36.04
C CYS A 455 -42.69 -19.29 37.13
N HIS A 456 -42.95 -19.76 38.34
CA HIS A 456 -43.37 -18.92 39.46
C HIS A 456 -42.20 -18.25 40.20
N ALA A 457 -40.95 -18.70 39.98
CA ALA A 457 -39.78 -18.10 40.59
C ALA A 457 -39.55 -16.66 40.09
N ARG A 458 -39.23 -15.77 41.03
CA ARG A 458 -38.91 -14.36 40.78
C ARG A 458 -37.53 -13.96 41.27
N TYR A 459 -36.77 -14.91 41.81
CA TYR A 459 -35.40 -14.72 42.28
C TYR A 459 -34.52 -15.88 41.82
N GLY A 460 -33.27 -15.58 41.50
CA GLY A 460 -32.25 -16.54 41.05
C GLY A 460 -31.04 -16.55 41.96
N GLN A 461 -30.32 -17.66 41.97
CA GLN A 461 -29.03 -17.81 42.65
C GLN A 461 -27.92 -17.30 41.73
N TYR A 462 -27.02 -16.50 42.27
CA TYR A 462 -25.85 -16.03 41.53
C TYR A 462 -24.95 -17.21 41.13
N VAL A 463 -24.42 -17.19 39.91
CA VAL A 463 -23.54 -18.23 39.36
C VAL A 463 -22.13 -17.68 39.14
N GLU A 464 -22.00 -16.67 38.27
CA GLU A 464 -20.69 -16.16 37.85
C GLU A 464 -20.79 -14.70 37.36
N THR A 465 -19.64 -14.03 37.23
CA THR A 465 -19.50 -12.72 36.59
C THR A 465 -18.66 -12.89 35.33
N ARG A 466 -19.14 -12.39 34.19
CA ARG A 466 -18.46 -12.36 32.90
C ARG A 466 -17.97 -10.93 32.65
N TYR A 467 -16.70 -10.77 32.30
CA TYR A 467 -16.06 -9.48 32.04
C TYR A 467 -15.97 -9.21 30.54
#